data_AF-I4MVT3-F1
#
_entry.id   AF-I4MVT3-F1
#
_cell.length_a   1.000
_cell.length_b   1.000
_cell.length_c   1.000
_cell.angle_alpha   90.00
_cell.angle_beta   90.00
_cell.angle_gamma   90.00
#
_symmetry.space_group_name_H-M   'P 1'
#
loop_
_entity.id
_entity.type
_entity.pdbx_description
1 polymer ?
#
loop_
_entity_poly.entity_id
_entity_poly.type
_entity_poly.pdbx_seq_one_letter_code
_entity_poly.pdbx_strand_id
1 'polypeptide(L)'
;MIVEGTVEYLKKHSLILATAESCTAGRIVALLAEIPGSGSLVECGYVVYSPEAKQRLLGVSAKTIANFNLTSVEVAREMAIGALRDSPATVAISTTGLCGNEDVDGIPAGTVCFAWGFVNGGRYSVFTRKHRFFGRRETMQHDAALYALQHLPQFHQRMLTGETA
;
A
#
# COMPACT_ATOMS: atom_id res chain seq x y z
N MET A 1 -16.53 -10.65 -5.06
CA MET A 1 -15.22 -10.42 -5.73
C MET A 1 -14.20 -9.86 -4.73
N ILE A 2 -12.88 -9.84 -5.02
CA ILE A 2 -11.83 -9.39 -4.07
C ILE A 2 -12.13 -7.99 -3.48
N VAL A 3 -12.51 -7.06 -4.35
CA VAL A 3 -12.76 -5.66 -3.97
C VAL A 3 -13.98 -5.55 -3.04
N GLU A 4 -15.12 -6.14 -3.42
CA GLU A 4 -16.32 -6.20 -2.56
C GLU A 4 -16.02 -6.83 -1.20
N GLY A 5 -15.29 -7.95 -1.17
CA GLY A 5 -14.90 -8.61 0.07
C GLY A 5 -14.04 -7.71 0.96
N THR A 6 -13.18 -6.89 0.36
CA THR A 6 -12.37 -5.90 1.09
C THR A 6 -13.23 -4.78 1.65
N VAL A 7 -14.18 -4.24 0.87
CA VAL A 7 -15.13 -3.21 1.31
C VAL A 7 -15.97 -3.71 2.49
N GLU A 8 -16.52 -4.91 2.40
CA GLU A 8 -17.31 -5.49 3.49
C GLU A 8 -16.45 -5.76 4.73
N TYR A 9 -15.19 -6.15 4.55
CA TYR A 9 -14.26 -6.29 5.67
C TYR A 9 -13.98 -4.96 6.37
N LEU A 10 -13.69 -3.90 5.61
CA LEU A 10 -13.45 -2.56 6.17
C LEU A 10 -14.67 -2.07 6.96
N LYS A 11 -15.89 -2.22 6.40
CA LYS A 11 -17.15 -1.88 7.10
C LYS A 11 -17.30 -2.66 8.41
N LYS A 12 -17.17 -3.99 8.35
CA LYS A 12 -17.34 -4.89 9.51
C LYS A 12 -16.40 -4.53 10.66
N HIS A 13 -15.19 -4.09 10.35
CA HIS A 13 -14.17 -3.76 11.34
C HIS A 13 -14.04 -2.26 11.63
N SER A 14 -14.94 -1.43 11.10
CA SER A 14 -14.90 0.04 11.26
C SER A 14 -13.52 0.63 10.89
N LEU A 15 -12.93 0.12 9.82
CA LEU A 15 -11.63 0.56 9.33
C LEU A 15 -11.78 1.66 8.29
N ILE A 16 -10.96 2.69 8.42
CA ILE A 16 -10.84 3.80 7.48
C ILE A 16 -9.47 3.71 6.82
N LEU A 17 -9.47 3.62 5.48
CA LEU A 17 -8.28 3.34 4.67
C LEU A 17 -7.67 4.60 4.08
N ALA A 18 -6.36 4.76 4.26
CA ALA A 18 -5.53 5.60 3.41
C ALA A 18 -4.69 4.75 2.45
N THR A 19 -4.36 5.26 1.27
CA THR A 19 -3.46 4.57 0.34
C THR A 19 -2.26 5.43 -0.03
N ALA A 20 -1.08 4.83 -0.14
CA ALA A 20 0.13 5.47 -0.63
C ALA A 20 0.66 4.70 -1.85
N GLU A 21 0.23 5.12 -3.03
CA GLU A 21 0.46 4.42 -4.28
C GLU A 21 1.61 5.06 -5.07
N SER A 22 2.55 4.24 -5.55
CA SER A 22 3.50 4.63 -6.59
C SER A 22 3.17 3.85 -7.85
N CYS A 23 3.66 2.61 -7.99
CA CYS A 23 3.56 1.87 -9.23
C CYS A 23 2.12 1.51 -9.64
N THR A 24 1.18 1.41 -8.69
CA THR A 24 -0.26 1.17 -8.96
C THR A 24 -1.01 2.43 -9.38
N ALA A 25 -0.43 3.63 -9.28
CA ALA A 25 -0.96 4.86 -9.88
C ALA A 25 -2.40 5.26 -9.47
N GLY A 26 -2.81 5.01 -8.23
CA GLY A 26 -4.17 5.36 -7.77
C GLY A 26 -5.21 4.26 -8.04
N ARG A 27 -4.79 3.12 -8.58
CA ARG A 27 -5.67 2.04 -9.00
C ARG A 27 -6.29 1.29 -7.82
N ILE A 28 -5.70 1.32 -6.63
CA ILE A 28 -6.33 0.74 -5.43
C ILE A 28 -7.58 1.55 -5.08
N VAL A 29 -7.46 2.87 -5.03
CA VAL A 29 -8.60 3.77 -4.79
C VAL A 29 -9.65 3.63 -5.90
N ALA A 30 -9.21 3.59 -7.17
CA ALA A 30 -10.11 3.46 -8.30
C ALA A 30 -10.96 2.18 -8.20
N LEU A 31 -10.34 1.03 -7.90
CA LEU A 31 -11.06 -0.24 -7.72
C LEU A 31 -12.07 -0.16 -6.58
N LEU A 32 -11.69 0.40 -5.42
CA LEU A 32 -12.63 0.55 -4.31
C LEU A 32 -13.81 1.45 -4.66
N ALA A 33 -13.58 2.55 -5.39
CA ALA A 33 -14.61 3.50 -5.80
C ALA A 33 -15.66 2.90 -6.75
N GLU A 34 -15.38 1.77 -7.41
CA GLU A 34 -16.36 1.03 -8.21
C GLU A 34 -17.47 0.38 -7.36
N ILE A 35 -17.23 0.18 -6.05
CA ILE A 35 -18.19 -0.46 -5.15
C ILE A 35 -19.10 0.59 -4.48
N PRO A 36 -20.43 0.52 -4.64
CA PRO A 36 -21.34 1.45 -3.99
C PRO A 36 -21.15 1.53 -2.46
N GLY A 37 -21.05 2.76 -1.96
CA GLY A 37 -20.87 3.03 -0.53
C GLY A 37 -19.46 2.78 0.02
N SER A 38 -18.45 2.54 -0.83
CA SER A 38 -17.05 2.44 -0.40
C SER A 38 -16.42 3.78 -0.03
N GLY A 39 -16.98 4.89 -0.50
CA GLY A 39 -16.44 6.24 -0.28
C GLY A 39 -16.33 6.64 1.20
N SER A 40 -17.15 6.08 2.10
CA SER A 40 -17.05 6.32 3.54
C SER A 40 -15.93 5.52 4.22
N LEU A 41 -15.26 4.63 3.49
CA LEU A 41 -14.20 3.75 4.00
C LEU A 41 -12.81 4.16 3.51
N VAL A 42 -12.73 5.08 2.54
CA VAL A 42 -11.48 5.58 1.98
C VAL A 42 -11.35 7.05 2.36
N GLU A 43 -10.37 7.35 3.22
CA GLU A 43 -10.08 8.71 3.65
C GLU A 43 -9.35 9.48 2.57
N CYS A 44 -8.22 8.93 2.09
CA CYS A 44 -7.39 9.60 1.11
C CYS A 44 -6.53 8.60 0.31
N GLY A 45 -6.05 9.08 -0.85
CA GLY A 45 -5.07 8.38 -1.66
C GLY A 45 -3.94 9.30 -2.08
N TYR A 46 -2.72 8.98 -1.65
CA TYR A 46 -1.49 9.63 -2.10
C TYR A 46 -0.98 8.88 -3.32
N VAL A 47 -0.85 9.57 -4.45
CA VAL A 47 -0.15 9.04 -5.63
C VAL A 47 1.22 9.73 -5.72
N VAL A 48 2.29 9.03 -5.33
CA VAL A 48 3.62 9.61 -5.14
C VAL A 48 4.71 8.84 -5.89
N TYR A 49 5.14 9.38 -7.03
CA TYR A 49 6.16 8.75 -7.88
C TYR A 49 7.59 9.12 -7.51
N SER A 50 7.88 10.42 -7.38
CA SER A 50 9.26 10.87 -7.19
C SER A 50 9.76 10.61 -5.76
N PRO A 51 11.08 10.42 -5.56
CA PRO A 51 11.69 10.41 -4.23
C PRO A 51 11.28 11.62 -3.38
N GLU A 52 11.26 12.80 -3.98
CA GLU A 52 10.94 14.07 -3.30
C GLU A 52 9.48 14.12 -2.86
N ALA A 53 8.56 13.57 -3.66
CA ALA A 53 7.16 13.47 -3.29
C ALA A 53 6.97 12.49 -2.12
N LYS A 54 7.63 11.33 -2.15
CA LYS A 54 7.64 10.35 -1.05
C LYS A 54 8.18 10.97 0.25
N GLN A 55 9.26 11.75 0.16
CA GLN A 55 9.85 12.45 1.30
C GLN A 55 8.93 13.56 1.83
N ARG A 56 8.46 14.46 0.97
CA ARG A 56 7.68 15.65 1.38
C ARG A 56 6.30 15.29 1.93
N LEU A 57 5.59 14.37 1.28
CA LEU A 57 4.18 14.08 1.60
C LEU A 57 4.04 12.95 2.62
N LEU A 58 4.94 11.95 2.60
CA LEU A 58 4.85 10.78 3.48
C LEU A 58 5.98 10.74 4.52
N GLY A 59 6.98 11.62 4.44
CA GLY A 59 8.11 11.62 5.37
C GLY A 59 9.01 10.39 5.21
N VAL A 60 9.05 9.78 4.03
CA VAL A 60 10.04 8.74 3.71
C VAL A 60 11.44 9.35 3.88
N SER A 61 12.34 8.64 4.53
CA SER A 61 13.69 9.10 4.81
C SER A 61 14.57 9.02 3.57
N ALA A 62 15.33 10.09 3.30
CA ALA A 62 16.35 10.08 2.25
C ALA A 62 17.41 8.97 2.49
N LYS A 63 17.72 8.66 3.76
CA LYS A 63 18.64 7.57 4.13
C LYS A 63 18.07 6.20 3.76
N THR A 64 16.77 6.00 3.93
CA THR A 64 16.08 4.75 3.56
C THR A 64 16.13 4.54 2.05
N ILE A 65 15.84 5.59 1.28
CA ILE A 65 15.93 5.53 -0.20
C ILE A 65 17.38 5.25 -0.64
N ALA A 66 18.37 5.90 -0.04
CA ALA A 66 19.77 5.70 -0.39
C ALA A 66 20.28 4.28 -0.10
N ASN A 67 19.86 3.69 1.03
CA ASN A 67 20.33 2.38 1.46
C ASN A 67 19.58 1.22 0.77
N PHE A 68 18.30 1.40 0.48
CA PHE A 68 17.42 0.32 0.05
C PHE A 68 16.79 0.51 -1.33
N ASN A 69 17.05 1.63 -2.01
CA ASN A 69 16.38 2.06 -3.25
C ASN A 69 14.85 2.28 -3.11
N LEU A 70 14.21 2.78 -4.18
CA LEU A 70 12.78 3.11 -4.21
C LEU A 70 11.85 1.88 -4.24
N THR A 71 12.34 0.73 -4.71
CA THR A 71 11.60 -0.53 -4.82
C THR A 71 11.98 -1.45 -3.67
N SER A 72 11.61 -1.05 -2.46
CA SER A 72 11.97 -1.75 -1.23
C SER A 72 10.81 -1.80 -0.24
N VAL A 73 10.85 -2.80 0.64
CA VAL A 73 9.85 -2.95 1.71
C VAL A 73 10.02 -1.88 2.78
N GLU A 74 11.23 -1.35 2.94
CA GLU A 74 11.57 -0.25 3.84
C GLU A 74 10.90 1.05 3.38
N VAL A 75 11.00 1.41 2.09
CA VAL A 75 10.29 2.55 1.53
C VAL A 75 8.78 2.33 1.61
N ALA A 76 8.27 1.14 1.27
CA ALA A 76 6.85 0.83 1.40
C ALA A 76 6.35 1.01 2.86
N ARG A 77 7.10 0.50 3.85
CA ARG A 77 6.78 0.65 5.27
C ARG A 77 6.69 2.12 5.66
N GLU A 78 7.69 2.93 5.31
CA GLU A 78 7.69 4.36 5.64
C GLU A 78 6.55 5.11 4.94
N MET A 79 6.22 4.76 3.70
CA MET A 79 5.07 5.31 2.99
C MET A 79 3.75 5.03 3.72
N ALA A 80 3.55 3.80 4.23
CA ALA A 80 2.34 3.44 4.96
C ALA A 80 2.25 4.17 6.32
N ILE A 81 3.36 4.27 7.05
CA ILE A 81 3.42 5.05 8.31
C ILE A 81 3.13 6.52 8.04
N GLY A 82 3.72 7.08 6.99
CA GLY A 82 3.48 8.46 6.56
C GLY A 82 2.01 8.76 6.32
N ALA A 83 1.33 7.88 5.57
CA ALA A 83 -0.10 8.02 5.28
C ALA A 83 -0.97 7.93 6.54
N LEU A 84 -0.67 7.02 7.47
CA LEU A 84 -1.38 6.92 8.74
C LEU A 84 -1.11 8.09 9.69
N ARG A 85 0.06 8.72 9.59
CA ARG A 85 0.40 9.89 10.41
C ARG A 85 -0.30 11.16 9.91
N ASP A 86 -0.46 11.28 8.60
CA ASP A 86 -1.00 12.48 7.94
C ASP A 86 -2.53 12.47 7.80
N SER A 87 -3.21 11.38 8.16
CA SER A 87 -4.66 11.23 8.01
C SER A 87 -5.31 10.61 9.26
N PRO A 88 -6.64 10.74 9.45
CA PRO A 88 -7.37 10.04 10.51
C PRO A 88 -7.58 8.54 10.23
N ALA A 89 -6.99 8.00 9.15
CA ALA A 89 -7.15 6.59 8.76
C ALA A 89 -6.57 5.64 9.82
N THR A 90 -7.23 4.50 10.00
CA THR A 90 -6.81 3.45 10.94
C THR A 90 -6.05 2.31 10.25
N VAL A 91 -6.11 2.25 8.93
CA VAL A 91 -5.35 1.33 8.08
C VAL A 91 -4.75 2.07 6.89
N ALA A 92 -3.55 1.68 6.48
CA ALA A 92 -2.94 2.15 5.25
C ALA A 92 -2.38 1.00 4.40
N ILE A 93 -2.52 1.12 3.09
CA ILE A 93 -1.84 0.28 2.11
C ILE A 93 -0.83 1.15 1.36
N SER A 94 0.40 0.67 1.20
CA SER A 94 1.37 1.31 0.31
C SER A 94 1.91 0.37 -0.76
N THR A 95 2.23 0.94 -1.92
CA THR A 95 2.84 0.21 -3.05
C THR A 95 3.99 1.01 -3.66
N THR A 96 5.13 0.35 -3.90
CA THR A 96 6.27 0.92 -4.62
C THR A 96 6.99 -0.16 -5.41
N GLY A 97 7.34 0.11 -6.67
CA GLY A 97 7.92 -0.91 -7.53
C GLY A 97 7.92 -0.60 -9.02
N LEU A 98 8.14 -1.65 -9.81
CA LEU A 98 8.39 -1.58 -11.25
C LEU A 98 7.30 -2.33 -12.03
N CYS A 99 6.20 -1.66 -12.35
CA CYS A 99 5.19 -2.22 -13.28
C CYS A 99 5.58 -2.00 -14.75
N GLY A 100 6.86 -2.14 -15.09
CA GLY A 100 7.41 -2.00 -16.45
C GLY A 100 7.95 -3.32 -16.97
N ASN A 101 8.55 -3.29 -18.16
CA ASN A 101 9.17 -4.46 -18.79
C ASN A 101 10.69 -4.49 -18.64
N GLU A 102 11.27 -3.48 -18.00
CA GLU A 102 12.72 -3.31 -17.87
C GLU A 102 13.14 -3.47 -16.42
N ASP A 103 14.24 -4.18 -16.23
CA ASP A 103 14.93 -4.24 -14.94
C ASP A 103 15.57 -2.89 -14.66
N VAL A 104 15.58 -2.47 -13.39
CA VAL A 104 16.17 -1.19 -12.97
C VAL A 104 17.13 -1.46 -11.83
N ASP A 105 18.39 -1.07 -11.97
CA ASP A 105 19.45 -1.24 -10.96
C ASP A 105 19.55 -2.69 -10.41
N GLY A 106 19.37 -3.68 -11.30
CA GLY A 106 19.40 -5.11 -10.95
C GLY A 106 18.12 -5.63 -10.28
N ILE A 107 17.08 -4.80 -10.15
CA ILE A 107 15.77 -5.21 -9.65
C ILE A 107 14.91 -5.69 -10.83
N PRO A 108 14.41 -6.94 -10.80
CA PRO A 108 13.63 -7.48 -11.91
C PRO A 108 12.34 -6.69 -12.16
N ALA A 109 12.02 -6.49 -13.44
CA ALA A 109 10.73 -6.01 -13.92
C ALA A 109 9.57 -6.80 -13.27
N GLY A 110 8.51 -6.08 -12.89
CA GLY A 110 7.36 -6.61 -12.19
C GLY A 110 7.50 -6.68 -10.67
N THR A 111 8.68 -6.35 -10.10
CA THR A 111 8.87 -6.35 -8.64
C THR A 111 8.10 -5.21 -7.99
N VAL A 112 7.21 -5.54 -7.06
CA VAL A 112 6.45 -4.59 -6.25
C VAL A 112 6.61 -4.91 -4.77
N CYS A 113 6.90 -3.88 -3.98
CA CYS A 113 6.93 -3.92 -2.53
C CYS A 113 5.66 -3.28 -1.97
N PHE A 114 5.12 -3.91 -0.94
CA PHE A 114 3.86 -3.58 -0.30
C PHE A 114 4.07 -3.38 1.19
N ALA A 115 3.27 -2.50 1.78
CA ALA A 115 3.06 -2.49 3.22
C ALA A 115 1.59 -2.34 3.58
N TRP A 116 1.20 -2.97 4.68
CA TRP A 116 -0.10 -2.82 5.34
C TRP A 116 0.15 -2.32 6.75
N GLY A 117 -0.15 -1.05 6.97
CA GLY A 117 -0.02 -0.39 8.27
C GLY A 117 -1.36 -0.33 9.00
N PHE A 118 -1.33 -0.48 10.32
CA PHE A 118 -2.50 -0.39 11.19
C PHE A 118 -2.17 0.43 12.43
N VAL A 119 -3.13 1.19 12.94
CA VAL A 119 -3.04 1.90 14.22
C VAL A 119 -3.99 1.25 15.23
N ASN A 120 -3.45 0.79 16.35
CA ASN A 120 -4.25 0.28 17.47
C ASN A 120 -3.67 0.78 18.79
N GLY A 121 -4.49 1.47 19.60
CA GLY A 121 -4.06 2.04 20.88
C GLY A 121 -2.86 3.00 20.76
N GLY A 122 -2.77 3.76 19.66
CA GLY A 122 -1.67 4.69 19.38
C GLY A 122 -0.36 4.02 18.94
N ARG A 123 -0.34 2.70 18.71
CA ARG A 123 0.82 1.96 18.21
C ARG A 123 0.62 1.57 16.76
N TYR A 124 1.70 1.68 15.99
CA TYR A 124 1.75 1.24 14.59
C TYR A 124 2.19 -0.22 14.49
N SER A 125 1.46 -1.01 13.70
CA SER A 125 1.89 -2.34 13.23
C SER A 125 1.95 -2.32 11.71
N VAL A 126 3.09 -2.66 11.12
CA VAL A 126 3.29 -2.56 9.66
C VAL A 126 3.88 -3.84 9.09
N PHE A 127 3.07 -4.58 8.33
CA PHE A 127 3.50 -5.80 7.65
C PHE A 127 3.93 -5.47 6.23
N THR A 128 4.97 -6.14 5.74
CA THR A 128 5.50 -5.89 4.39
C THR A 128 5.59 -7.16 3.56
N ARG A 129 5.42 -7.04 2.24
CA ARG A 129 5.68 -8.12 1.28
C ARG A 129 6.38 -7.58 0.04
N LYS A 130 7.17 -8.44 -0.59
CA LYS A 130 7.68 -8.24 -1.95
C LYS A 130 7.09 -9.33 -2.84
N HIS A 131 6.54 -8.94 -3.99
CA HIS A 131 5.96 -9.86 -4.96
C HIS A 131 6.37 -9.44 -6.37
N ARG A 132 6.45 -10.41 -7.29
CA ARG A 132 6.77 -10.16 -8.70
C ARG A 132 5.58 -10.52 -9.58
N PHE A 133 5.11 -9.54 -10.33
CA PHE A 133 4.03 -9.69 -11.31
C PHE A 133 4.60 -9.86 -12.72
N PHE A 134 3.82 -10.45 -13.61
CA PHE A 134 4.20 -10.70 -15.00
C PHE A 134 3.10 -10.20 -15.93
N GLY A 135 3.46 -9.85 -17.16
CA GLY A 135 2.52 -9.33 -18.16
C GLY A 135 2.82 -7.88 -18.54
N ARG A 136 1.82 -7.20 -19.11
CA ARG A 136 1.95 -5.79 -19.52
C ARG A 136 1.80 -4.88 -18.30
N ARG A 137 2.35 -3.67 -18.39
CA ARG A 137 2.24 -2.62 -17.35
C ARG A 137 0.84 -2.51 -16.74
N GLU A 138 -0.18 -2.37 -17.58
CA GLU A 138 -1.57 -2.23 -17.14
C GLU A 138 -2.04 -3.42 -16.29
N THR A 139 -1.74 -4.64 -16.74
CA THR A 139 -2.08 -5.88 -16.02
C THR A 139 -1.31 -5.97 -14.70
N MET A 140 -0.01 -5.66 -14.70
CA MET A 140 0.79 -5.64 -13.47
C MET A 140 0.25 -4.63 -12.45
N GLN A 141 -0.17 -3.45 -12.90
CA GLN A 141 -0.77 -2.43 -12.02
C GLN A 141 -2.11 -2.89 -11.44
N HIS A 142 -2.94 -3.53 -12.27
CA HIS A 142 -4.22 -4.10 -11.85
C HIS A 142 -4.01 -5.22 -10.82
N ASP A 143 -3.17 -6.19 -11.14
CA ASP A 143 -2.91 -7.35 -10.30
C ASP A 143 -2.24 -6.95 -8.98
N ALA A 144 -1.31 -5.98 -9.01
CA ALA A 144 -0.72 -5.43 -7.80
C ALA A 144 -1.75 -4.73 -6.91
N ALA A 145 -2.70 -3.99 -7.49
CA ALA A 145 -3.76 -3.34 -6.73
C ALA A 145 -4.72 -4.38 -6.10
N LEU A 146 -5.11 -5.42 -6.85
CA LEU A 146 -5.91 -6.52 -6.32
C LEU A 146 -5.18 -7.30 -5.23
N TYR A 147 -3.89 -7.58 -5.43
CA TYR A 147 -3.04 -8.25 -4.44
C TYR A 147 -2.98 -7.46 -3.13
N ALA A 148 -2.85 -6.13 -3.22
CA ALA A 148 -2.84 -5.26 -2.07
C ALA A 148 -4.16 -5.33 -1.27
N LEU A 149 -5.30 -5.27 -1.95
CA LEU A 149 -6.63 -5.37 -1.33
C LEU A 149 -6.87 -6.76 -0.71
N GLN A 150 -6.54 -7.82 -1.45
CA GLN A 150 -6.77 -9.22 -1.04
C GLN A 150 -6.09 -9.57 0.29
N HIS A 151 -4.92 -9.01 0.58
CA HIS A 151 -4.14 -9.35 1.77
C HIS A 151 -4.47 -8.49 3.01
N LEU A 152 -5.18 -7.36 2.86
CA LEU A 152 -5.51 -6.48 3.98
C LEU A 152 -6.22 -7.23 5.12
N PRO A 153 -7.25 -8.05 4.87
CA PRO A 153 -7.92 -8.81 5.93
C PRO A 153 -6.98 -9.70 6.73
N GLN A 154 -6.05 -10.38 6.05
CA GLN A 154 -5.11 -11.31 6.69
C GLN A 154 -4.17 -10.58 7.65
N PHE A 155 -3.58 -9.47 7.20
CA PHE A 155 -2.63 -8.72 8.03
C PHE A 155 -3.32 -7.98 9.18
N HIS A 156 -4.54 -7.49 8.98
CA HIS A 156 -5.33 -6.92 10.06
C HIS A 156 -5.62 -7.96 11.15
N GLN A 157 -5.99 -9.20 10.78
CA GLN A 157 -6.20 -10.27 11.75
C GLN A 157 -4.91 -10.63 12.52
N ARG A 158 -3.76 -10.69 11.83
CA ARG A 158 -2.46 -10.94 12.47
C ARG A 158 -2.12 -9.88 13.52
N MET A 159 -2.38 -8.60 13.21
CA MET A 159 -2.24 -7.49 14.15
C MET A 159 -3.15 -7.64 15.37
N LEU A 160 -4.42 -8.01 15.17
CA LEU A 160 -5.37 -8.25 16.27
C LEU A 160 -4.95 -9.41 17.18
N THR A 161 -4.28 -10.44 16.64
CA THR A 161 -3.74 -11.56 17.43
C THR A 161 -2.43 -11.24 18.15
N GLY A 162 -1.94 -9.99 18.06
CA GLY A 162 -0.72 -9.55 18.74
C GLY A 162 0.57 -9.96 18.02
N GLU A 163 0.50 -10.38 16.76
CA GLU A 163 1.71 -10.64 15.99
C GLU A 163 2.45 -9.33 15.73
N THR A 164 3.68 -9.26 16.22
CA THR A 164 4.60 -8.15 15.93
C THR A 164 5.01 -8.18 14.46
N ALA A 165 4.78 -7.06 13.78
CA ALA A 165 5.00 -6.87 12.35
C ALA A 165 6.46 -6.52 11.98
#